data_AF-A0A1M6TN14-F1
#
_entry.id   AF-A0A1M6TN14-F1
#
_cell.length_a   1.000
_cell.length_b   1.000
_cell.length_c   1.000
_cell.angle_alpha   90.00
_cell.angle_beta   90.00
_cell.angle_gamma   90.00
#
_symmetry.space_group_name_H-M   'P 1'
#
loop_
_entity.id
_entity.type
_entity.pdbx_description
1 polymer ?
#
loop_
_entity_poly.entity_id
_entity_poly.type
_entity_poly.pdbx_seq_one_letter_code
_entity_poly.pdbx_strand_id
1 'polypeptide(L)'
;FQGRSYDCMIAHTTIVFTRYIMLSVENRKSADHRSLGRLFYLCCDELEDIKFFESISLILDLLKDALTEKLSLTKKQLNEFMNYFIASLPTVLKEKLAILCCES
;
A
#
# COMPACT_ATOMS: atom_id res chain seq x y z
N PHE A 1 -32.26 -16.63 -43.12
CA PHE A 1 -32.73 -17.96 -42.67
C PHE A 1 -33.10 -17.83 -41.20
N GLN A 2 -34.39 -17.80 -40.84
CA GLN A 2 -34.81 -17.86 -39.42
C GLN A 2 -34.84 -19.34 -39.01
N GLY A 3 -33.77 -19.82 -38.39
CA GLY A 3 -33.75 -21.18 -37.85
C GLY A 3 -34.80 -21.30 -36.74
N ARG A 4 -35.80 -22.16 -36.94
CA ARG A 4 -36.88 -22.42 -35.97
C ARG A 4 -36.56 -23.53 -34.97
N SER A 5 -35.32 -24.02 -34.94
CA SER A 5 -34.88 -25.00 -33.94
C SER A 5 -34.50 -24.30 -32.63
N TYR A 6 -34.79 -24.96 -31.50
CA TYR A 6 -34.39 -24.49 -30.17
C TYR A 6 -32.88 -24.26 -30.10
N ASP A 7 -32.07 -25.14 -30.69
CA ASP A 7 -30.61 -24.99 -30.73
C ASP A 7 -30.16 -23.73 -31.46
N CYS A 8 -30.83 -23.35 -32.53
CA CYS A 8 -30.53 -22.11 -33.26
C CYS A 8 -30.86 -20.88 -32.42
N MET A 9 -31.97 -20.91 -31.67
CA MET A 9 -32.36 -19.82 -30.77
C MET A 9 -31.37 -19.68 -29.60
N ILE A 10 -30.98 -20.80 -28.97
CA ILE A 10 -29.96 -20.81 -27.91
C ILE A 10 -28.63 -20.28 -28.46
N ALA A 11 -28.13 -20.84 -29.57
CA ALA A 11 -26.88 -20.38 -30.19
C ALA A 11 -26.92 -18.88 -30.51
N HIS A 12 -28.03 -18.38 -31.07
CA HIS A 12 -28.19 -16.96 -31.36
C HIS A 12 -28.11 -16.10 -30.10
N THR A 13 -28.86 -16.45 -29.04
CA THR A 13 -28.82 -15.71 -27.77
C THR A 13 -27.44 -15.77 -27.12
N THR A 14 -26.77 -16.93 -27.13
CA THR A 14 -25.41 -17.10 -26.62
C THR A 14 -24.41 -16.23 -27.37
N ILE A 15 -24.49 -16.16 -28.70
CA ILE A 15 -23.61 -15.30 -29.51
C ILE A 15 -23.83 -13.82 -29.16
N VAL A 16 -25.09 -13.39 -29.04
CA VAL A 16 -25.43 -12.02 -28.67
C VAL A 16 -24.90 -11.69 -27.28
N PHE A 17 -25.19 -12.51 -26.27
CA PHE A 17 -24.69 -12.31 -24.91
C PHE A 17 -23.17 -12.32 -24.84
N THR A 18 -22.51 -13.24 -25.54
CA THR A 18 -21.04 -13.29 -25.59
C THR A 18 -20.44 -12.00 -26.14
N ARG A 19 -21.04 -11.43 -27.20
CA ARG A 19 -20.59 -10.14 -27.76
C ARG A 19 -20.78 -8.99 -26.78
N TYR A 20 -21.92 -8.93 -26.08
CA TYR A 20 -22.14 -7.92 -25.04
C TYR A 20 -21.18 -8.07 -23.87
N ILE A 21 -20.91 -9.30 -23.44
CA ILE A 21 -19.92 -9.59 -22.40
C ILE A 21 -18.53 -9.11 -22.86
N MET A 22 -18.10 -9.49 -24.07
CA MET A 22 -16.81 -9.08 -24.62
C MET A 22 -16.69 -7.55 -24.70
N LEU A 23 -17.70 -6.87 -25.22
CA LEU A 23 -17.72 -5.40 -25.31
C LEU A 23 -17.73 -4.74 -23.93
N SER A 24 -18.45 -5.30 -22.97
CA SER A 24 -18.46 -4.80 -21.59
C SER A 24 -17.11 -4.99 -20.88
N VAL A 25 -16.36 -6.04 -21.21
CA VAL A 25 -15.01 -6.28 -20.70
C VAL A 25 -14.04 -5.27 -21.33
N GLU A 26 -14.12 -5.05 -22.63
CA GLU A 26 -13.28 -4.07 -23.33
C GLU A 26 -13.57 -2.65 -22.85
N ASN A 27 -14.85 -2.30 -22.66
CA ASN A 27 -15.25 -1.01 -22.11
C ASN A 27 -14.78 -0.81 -20.66
N ARG A 28 -14.73 -1.89 -19.86
CA ARG A 28 -14.09 -1.83 -18.53
C ARG A 28 -12.60 -1.60 -18.66
N LYS A 29 -11.89 -2.30 -19.55
CA LYS A 29 -10.46 -2.06 -19.75
C LYS A 29 -10.15 -0.64 -20.24
N SER A 30 -11.00 -0.06 -21.09
CA SER A 30 -10.76 1.26 -21.67
C SER A 30 -11.29 2.42 -20.82
N ALA A 31 -12.32 2.22 -19.99
CA ALA A 31 -13.01 3.29 -19.27
C ALA A 31 -13.14 3.10 -17.74
N ASP A 32 -12.59 2.05 -17.14
CA ASP A 32 -12.82 1.75 -15.72
C ASP A 32 -11.95 2.56 -14.76
N HIS A 33 -12.47 3.74 -14.38
CA HIS A 33 -12.02 4.52 -13.22
C HIS A 33 -12.00 3.68 -11.91
N ARG A 34 -12.76 2.58 -11.81
CA ARG A 34 -12.88 1.80 -10.57
C ARG A 34 -11.61 1.01 -10.23
N SER A 35 -10.88 0.56 -11.25
CA SER A 35 -9.53 -0.01 -11.11
C SER A 35 -8.53 1.02 -10.58
N LEU A 36 -8.60 2.25 -11.09
CA LEU A 36 -7.86 3.41 -10.57
C LEU A 36 -8.27 3.76 -9.14
N GLY A 37 -9.55 3.63 -8.78
CA GLY A 37 -10.03 3.89 -7.43
C GLY A 37 -9.43 2.93 -6.40
N ARG A 38 -9.32 1.63 -6.74
CA ARG A 38 -8.64 0.66 -5.87
C ARG A 38 -7.14 0.92 -5.78
N LEU A 39 -6.49 1.24 -6.90
CA LEU A 39 -5.07 1.59 -6.91
C LEU A 39 -4.81 2.86 -6.08
N PHE A 40 -5.63 3.90 -6.25
CA PHE A 40 -5.58 5.14 -5.47
C PHE A 40 -5.78 4.86 -3.97
N TYR A 41 -6.75 4.02 -3.61
CA TYR A 41 -6.97 3.65 -2.21
C TYR A 41 -5.74 2.94 -1.61
N LEU A 42 -5.19 1.96 -2.32
CA LEU A 42 -3.96 1.29 -1.89
C LEU A 42 -2.80 2.29 -1.78
N CYS A 43 -2.61 3.17 -2.76
CA CYS A 43 -1.60 4.22 -2.67
C CYS A 43 -1.84 5.16 -1.48
N CYS A 44 -3.08 5.51 -1.14
CA CYS A 44 -3.38 6.34 0.02
C CYS A 44 -3.08 5.66 1.35
N ASP A 45 -3.35 4.35 1.44
CA ASP A 45 -3.02 3.52 2.60
C ASP A 45 -1.49 3.46 2.79
N GLU A 46 -0.75 3.15 1.72
CA GLU A 46 0.72 3.18 1.70
C GLU A 46 1.29 4.57 2.05
N LEU A 47 0.65 5.64 1.56
CA LEU A 47 1.05 7.02 1.91
C LEU A 47 0.86 7.34 3.40
N GLU A 48 -0.05 6.67 4.10
CA GLU A 48 -0.22 6.83 5.55
C GLU A 48 0.94 6.18 6.31
N ASP A 49 1.37 5.00 5.89
CA ASP A 49 2.54 4.32 6.47
C ASP A 49 3.85 5.11 6.19
N ILE A 50 4.02 5.68 5.00
CA ILE A 50 5.15 6.58 4.68
C ILE A 50 5.16 7.81 5.61
N LYS A 51 4.01 8.44 5.84
CA LYS A 51 3.92 9.61 6.75
C LYS A 51 4.27 9.24 8.19
N PHE A 52 3.87 8.05 8.63
CA PHE A 52 4.21 7.56 9.96
C PHE A 52 5.73 7.35 10.10
N PHE A 53 6.38 6.75 9.10
CA PHE A 53 7.83 6.59 9.06
C PHE A 53 8.56 7.93 9.13
N GLU A 54 8.20 8.87 8.25
CA GLU A 54 8.81 10.20 8.23
C GLU A 54 8.65 10.90 9.58
N SER A 55 7.47 10.81 10.18
CA SER A 55 7.18 11.43 11.48
C SER A 55 8.03 10.82 12.60
N ILE A 56 8.14 9.49 12.65
CA ILE A 56 8.94 8.82 13.67
C ILE A 56 10.43 9.05 13.46
N SER A 57 10.92 9.01 12.22
CA SER A 57 12.32 9.32 11.92
C SER A 57 12.67 10.73 12.40
N LEU A 58 11.82 11.71 12.10
CA LEU A 58 12.01 13.08 12.54
C LEU A 58 12.02 13.22 14.07
N ILE A 59 11.15 12.50 14.78
CA ILE A 59 11.15 12.48 16.25
C ILE A 59 12.45 11.86 16.80
N LEU A 60 12.95 10.78 16.19
CA LEU A 60 14.19 10.12 16.60
C LEU A 60 15.42 11.00 16.33
N ASP A 61 15.43 11.73 15.22
CA ASP A 61 16.48 12.69 14.90
C ASP A 61 16.47 13.87 15.88
N LEU A 62 15.29 14.44 16.17
CA LEU A 62 15.15 15.50 17.17
C LEU A 62 15.58 15.04 18.58
N LEU A 63 15.25 13.80 18.95
CA LEU A 63 15.71 13.20 20.20
C LEU A 63 17.24 13.12 20.22
N LYS A 64 17.84 12.65 19.13
CA LYS A 64 19.28 12.51 18.99
C LYS A 64 20.00 13.86 19.10
N ASP A 65 19.46 14.89 18.46
CA ASP A 65 19.99 16.25 18.53
C ASP A 65 19.87 16.82 19.94
N ALA A 66 18.69 16.68 20.58
CA ALA A 66 18.48 17.14 21.95
C ALA A 66 19.41 16.45 22.95
N LEU A 67 19.65 15.14 22.81
CA LEU A 67 20.60 14.40 23.65
C LEU A 67 22.04 14.87 23.40
N THR A 68 22.41 15.12 22.14
CA THR A 68 23.75 15.59 21.80
C THR A 68 24.01 16.99 22.37
N GLU A 69 23.04 17.91 22.24
CA GLU A 69 23.17 19.29 22.73
C GLU A 69 23.10 19.40 24.26
N LYS A 70 22.20 18.67 24.92
CA LYS A 70 21.96 18.81 26.37
C LYS A 70 22.88 17.96 27.23
N LEU A 71 23.33 16.81 26.72
CA LEU A 71 24.14 15.85 27.48
C LEU A 71 25.57 15.73 26.96
N SER A 72 25.94 16.45 25.88
CA SER A 72 27.29 16.44 25.29
C SER A 72 27.83 15.02 25.05
N LEU A 73 26.95 14.10 24.64
CA LEU A 73 27.29 12.69 24.47
C LEU A 73 28.25 12.49 23.29
N THR A 74 29.18 11.56 23.43
CA THR A 74 29.96 11.08 22.29
C THR A 74 29.07 10.29 21.33
N LYS A 75 29.41 10.26 20.03
CA LYS A 75 28.67 9.48 19.02
C LYS A 75 28.46 8.01 19.42
N LYS A 76 29.44 7.41 20.12
CA LYS A 76 29.36 6.03 20.59
C LYS A 76 28.30 5.85 21.67
N GLN A 77 28.32 6.71 22.71
CA GLN A 77 27.34 6.68 23.79
C GLN A 77 25.92 6.97 23.28
N LEU A 78 25.81 7.90 22.34
CA LEU A 78 24.54 8.23 21.69
C LEU A 78 23.97 7.03 20.93
N ASN A 79 24.79 6.34 20.13
CA ASN A 79 24.35 5.13 19.42
C ASN A 79 23.98 3.99 20.36
N GLU A 80 24.75 3.77 21.44
CA GLU A 80 24.41 2.77 22.46
C GLU A 80 23.07 3.08 23.14
N PHE A 81 22.83 4.35 23.49
CA PHE A 81 21.56 4.81 24.04
C PHE A 81 20.41 4.61 23.06
N MET A 82 20.56 5.03 21.81
CA MET A 82 19.50 4.89 20.80
C MET A 82 19.17 3.42 20.54
N ASN A 83 20.18 2.55 20.48
CA ASN A 83 19.97 1.10 20.34
C ASN A 83 19.22 0.52 21.55
N TYR A 84 19.59 0.92 22.76
CA TYR A 84 18.88 0.51 23.97
C TYR A 84 17.44 1.01 24.00
N PHE A 85 17.21 2.27 23.60
CA PHE A 85 15.89 2.88 23.52
C PHE A 85 15.01 2.13 22.51
N ILE A 86 15.50 1.86 21.30
CA ILE A 86 14.75 1.07 20.30
C ILE A 86 14.46 -0.34 20.83
N ALA A 87 15.43 -0.96 21.51
CA ALA A 87 15.27 -2.27 22.12
C ALA A 87 14.29 -2.28 23.31
N SER A 88 14.01 -1.16 23.96
CA SER A 88 13.04 -1.06 25.06
C SER A 88 11.62 -0.72 24.59
N LEU A 89 11.43 -0.33 23.33
CA LEU A 89 10.11 -0.04 22.79
C LEU A 89 9.16 -1.26 22.87
N PRO A 90 7.84 -1.02 23.04
CA PRO A 90 6.81 -2.05 22.90
C PRO A 90 6.91 -2.81 21.58
N THR A 91 6.53 -4.09 21.58
CA THR A 91 6.58 -4.97 20.40
C THR A 91 5.82 -4.38 19.21
N VAL A 92 4.65 -3.79 19.47
CA VAL A 92 3.82 -3.14 18.44
C VAL A 92 4.58 -2.04 17.68
N LEU A 93 5.36 -1.21 18.39
CA LEU A 93 6.15 -0.15 17.77
C LEU A 93 7.38 -0.70 17.04
N LYS A 94 7.99 -1.77 17.56
CA LYS A 94 9.12 -2.45 16.90
C LYS A 94 8.70 -3.11 15.60
N GLU A 95 7.53 -3.74 15.56
CA GLU A 95 6.98 -4.35 14.35
C GLU A 95 6.76 -3.29 13.27
N LYS A 96 6.14 -2.16 13.64
CA LYS A 96 5.96 -1.03 12.72
C LYS A 96 7.30 -0.45 12.24
N LEU A 97 8.31 -0.34 13.10
CA LEU A 97 9.66 0.10 12.72
C LEU A 97 10.42 -0.90 11.84
N ALA A 98 10.26 -2.21 12.07
CA ALA A 98 10.97 -3.25 11.34
C ALA A 98 10.42 -3.46 9.92
N ILE A 99 9.09 -3.36 9.75
CA ILE A 99 8.44 -3.41 8.43
C ILE A 99 9.00 -2.30 7.53
N LEU A 100 9.24 -1.12 8.10
CA LEU A 100 9.81 0.05 7.39
C LEU A 100 11.25 -0.16 6.90
N CYS A 101 12.04 -1.05 7.51
CA CYS A 101 13.40 -1.34 7.07
C CYS A 101 13.50 -2.45 6.00
N CYS A 102 12.44 -3.21 5.76
CA CYS A 102 12.45 -4.35 4.83
C CYS A 102 11.94 -4.03 3.42
N GLU A 103 11.44 -2.81 3.19
CA GLU A 103 10.88 -2.39 1.90
C GLU A 103 11.79 -1.42 1.11
N SER A 104 13.05 -1.23 1.54
CA SER A 104 14.09 -0.50 0.78
C SER A 104 14.99 -1.42 -0.04
#